data_AF-A0A6P4YTU2-F1
#
_entry.id   AF-A0A6P4YTU2-F1
#
_cell.length_a   1.000
_cell.length_b   1.000
_cell.length_c   1.000
_cell.angle_alpha   90.00
_cell.angle_beta   90.00
_cell.angle_gamma   90.00
#
_symmetry.space_group_name_H-M   'P 1'
#
loop_
_entity.id
_entity.type
_entity.pdbx_description
1 polymer ?
#
loop_
_entity_poly.entity_id
_entity_poly.type
_entity_poly.pdbx_seq_one_letter_code
_entity_poly.pdbx_strand_id
1 'polypeptide(L)'
;MSDKGEESPTGATQGGGDSTSVSSGSTSAVPVGSRVLLYSQKGEWVAVEQVLRGLGKGDPEIHTTEEETGVTPLMIAVRENKLVVAERLLELGANLNDRAKVRYYLLDKFSY
;
A
#
# COMPACT_ATOMS: atom_id res chain seq x y z
N MET A 1 63.88 -23.61 -34.13
CA MET A 1 62.71 -24.16 -34.85
C MET A 1 62.03 -25.16 -33.92
N SER A 2 61.13 -24.65 -33.08
CA SER A 2 60.24 -25.46 -32.24
C SER A 2 58.98 -24.64 -32.02
N ASP A 3 58.06 -24.76 -32.96
CA ASP A 3 56.68 -24.30 -32.90
C ASP A 3 55.87 -25.32 -32.09
N LYS A 4 55.34 -24.91 -30.92
CA LYS A 4 54.06 -25.39 -30.38
C LYS A 4 53.68 -24.61 -29.11
N GLY A 5 52.94 -23.51 -29.29
CA GLY A 5 52.10 -22.92 -28.26
C GLY A 5 50.65 -23.28 -28.58
N GLU A 6 50.06 -24.18 -27.81
CA GLU A 6 48.64 -24.55 -27.92
C GLU A 6 47.81 -23.55 -27.09
N GLU A 7 47.14 -22.62 -27.76
CA GLU A 7 46.15 -21.72 -27.15
C GLU A 7 44.74 -22.28 -27.41
N SER A 8 44.08 -22.64 -26.32
CA SER A 8 42.72 -23.19 -26.26
C SER A 8 41.65 -22.08 -26.10
N PRO A 9 40.35 -22.40 -26.31
CA PRO A 9 39.40 -21.54 -26.99
C PRO A 9 38.66 -20.53 -26.09
N THR A 10 38.17 -19.48 -26.75
CA THR A 10 37.31 -18.42 -26.21
C THR A 10 36.05 -18.97 -25.51
N GLY A 11 35.94 -18.73 -24.20
CA GLY A 11 34.75 -19.03 -23.41
C GLY A 11 33.61 -18.06 -23.71
N ALA A 12 32.54 -18.58 -24.29
CA ALA A 12 31.28 -17.87 -24.48
C ALA A 12 30.44 -17.89 -23.19
N THR A 13 30.02 -16.69 -22.79
CA THR A 13 28.89 -16.33 -21.95
C THR A 13 27.62 -17.12 -22.27
N GLN A 14 26.92 -17.67 -21.28
CA GLN A 14 25.63 -17.15 -20.77
C GLN A 14 25.07 -18.08 -19.67
N GLY A 15 24.95 -17.53 -18.46
CA GLY A 15 24.12 -18.08 -17.41
C GLY A 15 22.65 -17.77 -17.65
N GLY A 16 21.78 -18.58 -17.07
CA GLY A 16 20.33 -18.39 -17.15
C GLY A 16 19.64 -19.53 -16.42
N GLY A 17 19.82 -19.55 -15.11
CA GLY A 17 19.11 -20.44 -14.22
C GLY A 17 17.67 -19.99 -13.99
N ASP A 18 16.90 -21.01 -13.65
CA ASP A 18 15.84 -21.01 -12.64
C ASP A 18 14.44 -20.52 -12.97
N SER A 19 13.53 -21.35 -12.48
CA SER A 19 12.28 -20.98 -11.82
C SER A 19 11.02 -20.99 -12.66
N THR A 20 10.46 -22.21 -12.70
CA THR A 20 9.03 -22.43 -12.53
C THR A 20 8.41 -21.45 -11.54
N SER A 21 7.52 -20.58 -12.00
CA SER A 21 6.61 -19.84 -11.13
C SER A 21 5.18 -20.20 -11.48
N VAL A 22 4.65 -21.09 -10.66
CA VAL A 22 3.26 -21.47 -10.50
C VAL A 22 2.39 -20.26 -10.12
N SER A 23 1.13 -20.33 -10.56
CA SER A 23 -0.07 -19.69 -10.01
C SER A 23 0.10 -18.45 -9.13
N SER A 24 -0.24 -17.28 -9.66
CA SER A 24 -0.78 -16.19 -8.85
C SER A 24 -2.26 -16.06 -9.13
N GLY A 25 -3.05 -16.65 -8.23
CA GLY A 25 -4.48 -16.40 -8.16
C GLY A 25 -4.74 -14.91 -7.95
N SER A 26 -5.82 -14.44 -8.56
CA SER A 26 -6.55 -13.20 -8.32
C SER A 26 -5.96 -12.28 -7.23
N THR A 27 -4.87 -11.58 -7.52
CA THR A 27 -4.58 -10.34 -6.81
C THR A 27 -5.48 -9.32 -7.48
N SER A 28 -6.71 -9.20 -6.99
CA SER A 28 -7.50 -8.00 -7.21
C SER A 28 -6.55 -6.85 -6.95
N ALA A 29 -6.25 -6.09 -8.01
CA ALA A 29 -5.30 -5.00 -7.97
C ALA A 29 -5.84 -4.00 -6.97
N VAL A 30 -5.45 -4.15 -5.70
CA VAL A 30 -5.72 -3.16 -4.67
C VAL A 30 -5.00 -1.93 -5.22
N PRO A 31 -5.74 -0.87 -5.59
CA PRO A 31 -5.09 0.35 -6.05
C PRO A 31 -4.05 0.69 -5.00
N VAL A 32 -2.79 0.86 -5.42
CA VAL A 32 -1.67 1.04 -4.48
C VAL A 32 -1.96 2.20 -3.53
N GLY A 33 -2.76 3.19 -3.97
CA GLY A 33 -3.23 4.29 -3.14
C GLY A 33 -4.27 3.96 -2.05
N SER A 34 -4.75 2.73 -1.90
CA SER A 34 -5.85 2.42 -0.95
C SER A 34 -5.50 1.32 0.05
N ARG A 35 -4.24 0.91 0.17
CA ARG A 35 -3.83 -0.19 1.07
C ARG A 35 -3.90 0.25 2.52
N VAL A 36 -3.43 1.46 2.84
CA VAL A 36 -3.53 2.06 4.18
C VAL A 36 -4.98 2.12 4.63
N LEU A 37 -5.88 2.60 3.76
CA LEU A 37 -7.31 2.66 4.04
C LEU A 37 -7.92 1.26 4.19
N LEU A 38 -7.59 0.32 3.30
CA LEU A 38 -8.07 -1.07 3.33
C LEU A 38 -7.73 -1.77 4.65
N TYR A 39 -6.46 -1.74 5.06
CA TYR A 39 -6.02 -2.38 6.29
C TYR A 39 -6.60 -1.69 7.53
N SER A 40 -6.76 -0.36 7.47
CA SER A 40 -7.43 0.40 8.55
C SER A 40 -8.89 -0.03 8.70
N GLN A 41 -9.63 -0.19 7.61
CA GLN A 41 -11.01 -0.68 7.64
C GLN A 41 -11.13 -2.11 8.19
N LYS A 42 -10.16 -2.97 7.87
CA LYS A 42 -10.10 -4.33 8.41
C LYS A 42 -9.64 -4.40 9.87
N GLY A 43 -9.12 -3.30 10.43
CA GLY A 43 -8.50 -3.29 11.75
C GLY A 43 -7.13 -3.98 11.80
N GLU A 44 -6.49 -4.18 10.65
CA GLU A 44 -5.17 -4.81 10.53
C GLU A 44 -4.05 -3.80 10.75
N TRP A 45 -3.96 -3.26 11.98
CA TRP A 45 -3.04 -2.18 12.32
C TRP A 45 -1.56 -2.51 12.12
N VAL A 46 -1.17 -3.77 12.31
CA VAL A 46 0.19 -4.24 12.05
C VAL A 46 0.53 -4.11 10.56
N ALA A 47 -0.41 -4.43 9.67
CA ALA A 47 -0.25 -4.26 8.23
C ALA A 47 -0.23 -2.78 7.85
N VAL A 48 -1.09 -1.95 8.46
CA VAL A 48 -1.05 -0.48 8.28
C VAL A 48 0.34 0.05 8.61
N GLU A 49 0.91 -0.29 9.76
CA GLU A 49 2.25 0.15 10.15
C GLU A 49 3.34 -0.33 9.19
N GLN A 50 3.25 -1.57 8.71
CA GLN A 50 4.20 -2.08 7.70
C GLN A 50 4.16 -1.25 6.43
N VAL A 51 2.97 -0.87 5.97
CA VAL A 51 2.79 -0.01 4.80
C VAL A 51 3.32 1.41 5.09
N LEU A 52 2.99 2.00 6.24
CA LEU A 52 3.46 3.34 6.64
C LEU A 52 4.98 3.45 6.83
N ARG A 53 5.67 2.33 7.08
CA ARG A 53 7.14 2.27 7.11
C ARG A 53 7.76 2.37 5.71
N GLY A 54 7.07 1.87 4.69
CA GLY A 54 7.50 1.96 3.30
C GLY A 54 7.11 3.28 2.61
N LEU A 55 6.18 4.03 3.20
CA LEU A 55 5.66 5.28 2.64
C LEU A 55 6.52 6.50 3.02
N GLY A 56 6.69 7.39 2.04
CA GLY A 56 7.34 8.68 2.20
C GLY A 56 6.37 9.80 2.58
N LYS A 57 6.90 10.94 3.05
CA LYS A 57 6.08 12.13 3.31
C LYS A 57 5.46 12.65 2.00
N GLY A 58 4.17 12.97 2.03
CA GLY A 58 3.45 13.48 0.86
C GLY A 58 2.99 12.39 -0.11
N ASP A 59 2.99 11.12 0.30
CA ASP A 59 2.45 10.06 -0.53
C ASP A 59 0.94 10.28 -0.78
N PRO A 60 0.45 10.15 -2.02
CA PRO A 60 -0.97 10.28 -2.34
C PRO A 60 -1.84 9.29 -1.56
N GLU A 61 -1.30 8.14 -1.12
CA GLU A 61 -2.02 7.12 -0.36
C GLU A 61 -2.56 7.64 0.98
N ILE A 62 -1.85 8.58 1.61
CA ILE A 62 -2.22 9.16 2.92
C ILE A 62 -3.48 10.01 2.84
N HIS A 63 -3.74 10.59 1.67
CA HIS A 63 -4.85 11.49 1.40
C HIS A 63 -6.08 10.75 0.88
N THR A 64 -6.03 9.42 0.81
CA THR A 64 -7.17 8.67 0.29
C THR A 64 -8.30 8.62 1.28
N THR A 65 -9.50 8.74 0.74
CA THR A 65 -10.75 8.74 1.49
C THR A 65 -11.65 7.65 0.96
N GLU A 66 -12.43 7.04 1.83
CA GLU A 66 -13.46 6.10 1.42
C GLU A 66 -14.52 6.84 0.56
N GLU A 67 -14.94 6.24 -0.55
CA GLU A 67 -15.72 6.92 -1.58
C GLU A 67 -17.13 7.28 -1.09
N GLU A 68 -17.77 6.37 -0.35
CA GLU A 68 -19.16 6.48 0.09
C GLU A 68 -19.32 7.41 1.30
N THR A 69 -18.49 7.21 2.32
CA THR A 69 -18.51 7.85 3.64
C THR A 69 -17.51 8.99 3.76
N GLY A 70 -16.53 9.12 2.86
CA GLY A 70 -15.48 10.13 2.96
C GLY A 70 -14.53 9.95 4.14
N VAL A 71 -14.54 8.78 4.79
CA VAL A 71 -13.70 8.52 5.96
C VAL A 71 -12.25 8.35 5.53
N THR A 72 -11.33 8.97 6.25
CA THR A 72 -9.88 8.87 6.01
C THR A 72 -9.23 7.83 6.92
N PRO A 73 -8.05 7.27 6.57
CA PRO A 73 -7.35 6.34 7.44
C PRO A 73 -7.05 6.92 8.82
N LEU A 74 -6.77 8.23 8.88
CA LEU A 74 -6.55 8.96 10.12
C LEU A 74 -7.79 8.91 11.02
N MET A 75 -8.98 9.13 10.47
CA MET A 75 -10.24 9.05 11.24
C MET A 75 -10.46 7.65 11.83
N ILE A 76 -10.18 6.60 11.05
CA ILE A 76 -10.32 5.22 11.53
C ILE A 76 -9.30 4.95 12.63
N ALA A 77 -8.04 5.34 12.45
CA ALA A 77 -6.99 5.17 13.45
C ALA A 77 -7.33 5.88 14.77
N VAL A 78 -7.85 7.11 14.71
CA VAL A 78 -8.29 7.86 15.89
C VAL A 78 -9.48 7.19 16.57
N ARG A 79 -10.48 6.74 15.80
CA ARG A 79 -11.66 6.04 16.32
C ARG A 79 -11.30 4.74 17.06
N GLU A 80 -10.29 4.05 16.57
CA GLU A 80 -9.81 2.75 17.09
C GLU A 80 -8.69 2.90 18.12
N ASN A 81 -8.42 4.14 18.57
CA ASN A 81 -7.40 4.49 19.56
C ASN A 81 -5.98 4.03 19.18
N LYS A 82 -5.63 4.14 17.89
CA LYS A 82 -4.33 3.75 17.33
C LYS A 82 -3.42 4.96 17.23
N LEU A 83 -2.98 5.43 18.39
CA LEU A 83 -2.16 6.64 18.51
C LEU A 83 -0.90 6.58 17.64
N VAL A 84 -0.15 5.47 17.68
CA VAL A 84 1.09 5.30 16.89
C VAL A 84 0.83 5.44 15.38
N VAL A 85 -0.27 4.86 14.90
CA VAL A 85 -0.66 4.95 13.49
C VAL A 85 -1.15 6.35 13.14
N ALA A 86 -1.94 6.96 14.01
CA ALA A 86 -2.44 8.32 13.83
C ALA A 86 -1.28 9.33 13.77
N GLU A 87 -0.35 9.29 14.72
CA GLU A 87 0.87 10.11 14.74
C GLU A 87 1.66 9.92 13.44
N ARG A 88 1.87 8.67 13.02
CA ARG A 88 2.61 8.40 11.80
C ARG A 88 1.92 8.94 10.55
N LEU A 89 0.60 8.83 10.46
CA LEU A 89 -0.18 9.42 9.36
C LEU A 89 -0.02 10.95 9.33
N LEU A 90 -0.02 11.62 10.48
CA LEU A 90 0.21 13.06 10.59
C LEU A 90 1.62 13.45 10.15
N GLU A 91 2.64 12.71 10.55
CA GLU A 91 4.02 12.94 10.12
C GLU A 91 4.22 12.82 8.61
N LEU A 92 3.42 11.95 7.98
CA LEU A 92 3.43 11.72 6.52
C LEU A 92 2.63 12.77 5.75
N GLY A 93 1.90 13.65 6.44
CA GLY A 93 1.15 14.75 5.85
C GLY A 93 -0.35 14.53 5.75
N ALA A 94 -0.93 13.58 6.52
CA ALA A 94 -2.38 13.42 6.56
C ALA A 94 -3.09 14.70 7.00
N ASN A 95 -4.16 15.06 6.30
CA ASN A 95 -4.97 16.22 6.63
C ASN A 95 -5.83 15.94 7.86
N LEU A 96 -5.54 16.64 8.97
CA LEU A 96 -6.36 16.64 10.19
C LEU A 96 -7.77 17.20 9.98
N ASN A 97 -7.92 18.10 9.00
CA ASN A 97 -9.16 18.82 8.75
C ASN A 97 -10.10 18.10 7.80
N ASP A 98 -9.73 16.91 7.32
CA ASP A 98 -10.62 16.12 6.48
C ASP A 98 -11.88 15.78 7.27
N ARG A 99 -13.01 15.72 6.56
CA ARG A 99 -14.33 15.46 7.15
C ARG A 99 -15.01 14.33 6.41
N ALA A 100 -15.52 13.36 7.15
CA ALA A 100 -16.38 12.33 6.60
C ALA A 100 -17.61 13.00 5.97
N LYS A 101 -18.06 12.46 4.83
CA LYS A 101 -19.32 12.81 4.20
C LYS A 101 -20.44 12.33 5.12
N VAL A 102 -20.97 13.23 5.94
CA VAL A 102 -22.21 13.01 6.68
C VAL A 102 -23.37 13.09 5.67
N ARG A 103 -23.55 12.05 4.86
CA ARG A 103 -24.66 11.97 3.92
C ARG A 103 -25.86 11.35 4.63
N TYR A 104 -26.56 12.20 5.39
CA TYR A 104 -27.98 12.08 5.72
C TYR A 104 -28.53 10.68 6.05
N TYR A 105 -28.33 10.23 7.29
CA TYR A 105 -29.23 9.26 7.94
C TYR A 105 -30.66 9.82 8.19
N LEU A 106 -30.93 11.08 7.81
CA LEU A 106 -32.16 11.80 8.17
C LEU A 106 -33.13 12.08 7.03
N LEU A 107 -32.79 11.83 5.76
CA LEU A 107 -33.70 12.15 4.64
C LEU A 107 -34.49 10.96 4.08
N ASP A 108 -34.08 9.72 4.29
CA ASP A 108 -34.81 8.55 3.74
C ASP A 108 -35.84 7.95 4.73
N LYS A 109 -35.73 8.26 6.03
CA LYS A 109 -36.70 7.79 7.06
C LYS A 109 -37.86 8.74 7.35
N PHE A 110 -37.91 9.92 6.72
CA PHE A 110 -38.93 10.94 6.98
C PHE A 110 -39.68 11.40 5.73
N SER A 111 -39.57 10.70 4.60
CA SER A 111 -40.55 10.88 3.52
C SER A 111 -41.79 10.04 3.85
N TYR A 112 -42.80 10.71 4.41
CA TYR A 112 -44.20 10.25 4.43
C TYR A 112 -44.73 10.04 3.01
#